data_AF-A0A7J2NFX4-F1
#
_entry.id   AF-A0A7J2NFX4-F1
#
_cell.length_a   1.000
_cell.length_b   1.000
_cell.length_c   1.000
_cell.angle_alpha   90.00
_cell.angle_beta   90.00
_cell.angle_gamma   90.00
#
_symmetry.space_group_name_H-M   'P 1'
#
loop_
_entity.id
_entity.type
_entity.pdbx_description
1 polymer ?
#
loop_
_entity_poly.entity_id
_entity_poly.type
_entity_poly.pdbx_seq_one_letter_code
_entity_poly.pdbx_strand_id
1 'polypeptide(L)'
;MHLRGKHKMVEIIEKKPLSLIEVKDELMSIKKRDGELNFRAGKVEEYLNNAAALNKKQSGELRKELEKLSIPRLKEEHICKLIDILPFSEADLVSVLEQYPITITKENQKKIISVIDKFRKE
;
A
#
# COMPACT_ATOMS: atom_id res chain seq x y z
N MET A 1 18.41 14.75 45.28
CA MET A 1 17.69 13.60 44.69
C MET A 1 16.78 14.13 43.57
N HIS A 2 17.15 13.95 42.30
CA HIS A 2 16.27 14.24 41.17
C HIS A 2 15.90 12.91 40.51
N LEU A 3 14.67 12.47 40.75
CA LEU A 3 14.08 11.29 40.12
C LEU A 3 13.86 11.60 38.63
N ARG A 4 14.83 11.25 37.78
CA ARG A 4 14.58 11.16 36.33
C ARG A 4 13.58 10.02 36.13
N GLY A 5 12.32 10.39 35.88
CA GLY A 5 11.28 9.45 35.48
C GLY A 5 11.77 8.64 34.28
N LYS A 6 11.76 7.31 34.42
CA LYS A 6 12.05 6.39 33.33
C LYS A 6 10.96 6.53 32.28
N HIS A 7 11.13 7.42 31.30
CA HIS A 7 10.31 7.41 30.10
C HIS A 7 10.62 6.09 29.38
N LYS A 8 9.62 5.21 29.30
CA LYS A 8 9.69 3.96 28.56
C LYS A 8 9.95 4.34 27.09
N MET A 9 11.17 4.09 26.59
CA MET A 9 11.49 4.31 25.18
C MET A 9 10.60 3.40 24.35
N VAL A 10 9.80 3.99 23.47
CA VAL A 10 9.08 3.24 22.44
C VAL A 10 10.12 2.85 21.40
N GLU A 11 10.35 1.55 21.27
CA GLU A 11 11.22 0.97 20.24
C GLU A 11 10.36 0.43 19.11
N ILE A 12 10.82 0.62 17.87
CA ILE A 12 10.14 0.10 16.69
C ILE A 12 10.60 -1.33 16.46
N ILE A 13 9.71 -2.28 16.73
CA ILE A 13 9.98 -3.71 16.54
C ILE A 13 9.80 -4.16 15.08
N GLU A 14 8.90 -3.51 14.33
CA GLU A 14 8.58 -3.86 12.95
C GLU A 14 7.99 -2.65 12.22
N LYS A 15 8.21 -2.55 10.91
CA LYS A 15 7.53 -1.62 10.01
C LYS A 15 7.07 -2.37 8.76
N LYS A 16 5.84 -2.13 8.34
CA LYS A 16 5.27 -2.65 7.10
C LYS A 16 4.62 -1.52 6.32
N PRO A 17 4.77 -1.49 4.98
CA PRO A 17 4.05 -0.55 4.15
C PRO A 17 2.56 -0.92 4.11
N LEU A 18 1.70 0.08 4.04
CA LEU A 18 0.25 -0.09 3.85
C LEU A 18 -0.16 0.60 2.54
N SER A 19 -0.97 -0.10 1.75
CA SER A 19 -1.70 0.47 0.62
C SER A 19 -2.80 1.41 1.09
N LEU A 20 -3.28 2.30 0.22
CA LEU A 20 -4.34 3.27 0.54
C LEU A 20 -5.61 2.58 1.07
N ILE A 21 -5.99 1.43 0.52
CA ILE A 21 -7.15 0.67 0.98
C ILE A 21 -6.93 0.04 2.37
N GLU A 22 -5.71 -0.42 2.67
CA GLU A 22 -5.36 -0.89 4.01
C GLU A 22 -5.37 0.27 5.02
N VAL A 23 -4.86 1.45 4.65
CA VAL A 23 -4.94 2.66 5.48
C VAL A 23 -6.40 3.04 5.74
N LYS A 24 -7.28 2.92 4.74
CA LYS A 24 -8.71 3.19 4.89
C LYS A 24 -9.35 2.25 5.91
N ASP A 25 -9.03 0.97 5.84
CA ASP A 25 -9.54 -0.03 6.78
C ASP A 25 -9.05 0.20 8.21
N GLU A 26 -7.78 0.58 8.38
CA GLU A 26 -7.23 0.93 9.69
C GLU A 26 -7.91 2.18 10.27
N LEU A 27 -8.10 3.23 9.47
CA LEU A 27 -8.81 4.44 9.90
C LEU A 27 -10.27 4.17 10.30
N MET A 28 -10.98 3.32 9.54
CA MET A 28 -12.34 2.90 9.91
C MET A 28 -12.36 2.14 11.24
N SER A 29 -11.33 1.34 11.51
CA SER A 29 -11.21 0.57 12.75
C SER A 29 -10.91 1.47 13.96
N ILE A 30 -10.03 2.47 13.77
CA ILE A 30 -9.75 3.52 14.75
C ILE A 30 -11.01 4.33 15.06
N LYS A 31 -11.74 4.79 14.03
CA LYS A 31 -13.00 5.52 14.17
C LYS A 31 -14.05 4.72 14.95
N LYS A 32 -14.18 3.42 14.67
CA LYS A 32 -15.09 2.54 15.43
C LYS A 32 -14.70 2.39 16.91
N ARG A 33 -13.40 2.36 17.21
CA ARG A 33 -12.87 2.18 18.57
C ARG A 33 -12.93 3.46 19.39
N ASP A 34 -12.53 4.58 18.79
CA ASP A 34 -12.24 5.84 19.49
C ASP A 34 -13.33 6.91 19.27
N GLY A 35 -14.29 6.67 18.38
CA GLY A 35 -15.37 7.60 18.05
C GLY A 35 -15.02 8.51 16.87
N GLU A 36 -14.95 9.82 17.10
CA GLU A 36 -14.69 10.77 16.01
C GLU A 36 -13.21 10.83 15.64
N LEU A 37 -12.93 10.92 14.34
CA LEU A 37 -11.59 11.19 13.84
C LEU A 37 -11.22 12.65 14.10
N ASN A 38 -9.97 12.90 14.47
CA ASN A 38 -9.46 14.26 14.52
C ASN A 38 -9.40 14.88 13.10
N PHE A 39 -9.21 16.19 13.03
CA PHE A 39 -9.19 16.94 11.76
C PHE A 39 -8.26 16.34 10.69
N ARG A 40 -7.04 15.94 11.07
CA ARG A 40 -6.05 15.37 10.12
C ARG A 40 -6.50 14.00 9.61
N ALA A 41 -6.94 13.13 10.51
CA ALA A 41 -7.43 11.81 10.16
C ALA A 41 -8.72 11.90 9.31
N GLY A 42 -9.60 12.86 9.58
CA GLY A 42 -10.77 13.14 8.75
C GLY A 42 -10.39 13.55 7.32
N LYS A 43 -9.36 14.38 7.14
CA LYS A 43 -8.88 14.73 5.79
C LYS A 43 -8.29 13.55 5.03
N VAL A 44 -7.64 12.63 5.73
CA VAL A 44 -7.16 11.37 5.12
C VAL A 44 -8.34 10.47 4.74
N GLU A 45 -9.36 10.35 5.60
CA GLU A 45 -10.60 9.61 5.28
C GLU A 45 -11.29 10.17 4.03
N GLU A 46 -11.44 11.49 3.92
CA GLU A 46 -11.98 12.17 2.73
C GLU A 46 -11.19 11.83 1.46
N TYR A 47 -9.86 11.88 1.52
CA TYR A 47 -9.00 11.50 0.38
C TYR A 47 -9.19 10.03 0.00
N LEU A 48 -9.15 9.12 0.97
CA LEU A 48 -9.25 7.67 0.76
C LEU A 48 -10.62 7.22 0.25
N ASN A 49 -11.67 8.01 0.48
CA ASN A 49 -12.99 7.75 -0.10
C ASN A 49 -13.01 7.91 -1.62
N ASN A 50 -12.10 8.71 -2.18
CA ASN A 50 -12.01 8.97 -3.61
C ASN A 50 -10.81 8.28 -4.27
N ALA A 51 -9.72 8.06 -3.53
CA ALA A 51 -8.46 7.54 -4.08
C ALA A 51 -8.38 6.01 -4.13
N ALA A 52 -9.14 5.28 -3.32
CA ALA A 52 -9.07 3.82 -3.28
C ALA A 52 -9.73 3.20 -4.51
N ALA A 53 -8.92 2.74 -5.47
CA ALA A 53 -9.40 2.14 -6.71
C ALA A 53 -9.99 0.73 -6.53
N LEU A 54 -9.50 -0.02 -5.53
CA LEU A 54 -9.94 -1.39 -5.24
C LEU A 54 -10.63 -1.47 -3.88
N ASN A 55 -11.50 -2.48 -3.72
CA ASN A 55 -11.97 -2.88 -2.40
C ASN A 55 -10.94 -3.77 -1.67
N LYS A 56 -11.12 -3.97 -0.35
CA LYS A 56 -10.22 -4.77 0.50
C LYS A 56 -9.95 -6.17 -0.05
N LYS A 57 -11.00 -6.84 -0.55
CA LYS A 57 -10.89 -8.22 -1.07
C LYS A 57 -10.03 -8.25 -2.33
N GLN A 58 -10.32 -7.38 -3.29
CA GLN A 58 -9.56 -7.27 -4.55
C GLN A 58 -8.09 -6.90 -4.29
N SER A 59 -7.83 -5.96 -3.39
CA SER A 59 -6.47 -5.59 -3.00
C SER A 59 -5.69 -6.77 -2.42
N GLY A 60 -6.30 -7.52 -1.50
CA GLY A 60 -5.67 -8.70 -0.90
C GLY A 60 -5.42 -9.84 -1.90
N GLU A 61 -6.31 -10.02 -2.87
CA GLU A 61 -6.14 -10.99 -3.96
C GLU A 61 -5.02 -10.55 -4.93
N LEU A 62 -5.01 -9.28 -5.35
CA LEU A 62 -3.98 -8.70 -6.20
C LEU A 62 -2.59 -8.79 -5.54
N ARG A 63 -2.49 -8.44 -4.25
CA ARG A 63 -1.24 -8.57 -3.48
C ARG A 63 -0.69 -10.00 -3.58
N LYS A 64 -1.53 -10.99 -3.30
CA LYS A 64 -1.13 -12.41 -3.34
C LYS A 64 -0.71 -12.85 -4.73
N GLU A 65 -1.39 -12.40 -5.79
CA GLU A 65 -0.98 -12.74 -7.16
C GLU A 65 0.37 -12.10 -7.53
N LEU A 66 0.62 -10.84 -7.14
CA LEU A 66 1.89 -10.17 -7.38
C LEU A 66 3.05 -10.82 -6.61
N GLU A 67 2.83 -11.19 -5.35
CA GLU A 67 3.83 -11.90 -4.52
C GLU A 67 4.19 -13.27 -5.11
N LYS A 68 3.19 -14.00 -5.63
CA LYS A 68 3.40 -15.31 -6.28
C LYS A 68 4.29 -15.23 -7.52
N LEU A 69 4.37 -14.10 -8.21
CA LEU A 69 5.28 -13.92 -9.34
C LEU A 69 6.76 -14.03 -8.93
N SER A 70 7.08 -13.91 -7.64
CA SER A 70 8.43 -14.06 -7.09
C SER A 70 9.49 -13.23 -7.83
N ILE A 71 9.11 -12.00 -8.22
CA ILE A 71 9.95 -11.14 -9.05
C ILE A 71 11.13 -10.62 -8.22
N PRO A 72 12.39 -10.80 -8.67
CA PRO A 72 13.56 -10.33 -7.94
C PRO A 72 13.47 -8.85 -7.61
N ARG A 73 13.79 -8.50 -6.35
CA ARG A 73 13.81 -7.12 -5.82
C ARG A 73 12.45 -6.41 -5.76
N LEU A 74 11.35 -7.04 -6.19
CA LEU A 74 10.01 -6.51 -5.99
C LEU A 74 9.56 -6.78 -4.54
N LYS A 75 9.66 -5.77 -3.69
CA LYS A 75 9.33 -5.83 -2.25
C LYS A 75 7.91 -5.32 -1.97
N GLU A 76 7.45 -5.53 -0.74
CA GLU A 76 6.12 -5.13 -0.27
C GLU A 76 5.78 -3.66 -0.56
N GLU A 77 6.74 -2.73 -0.42
CA GLU A 77 6.53 -1.30 -0.67
C GLU A 77 6.18 -1.00 -2.13
N HIS A 78 6.81 -1.73 -3.07
CA HIS A 78 6.48 -1.63 -4.49
C HIS A 78 5.11 -2.23 -4.75
N ILE A 79 4.80 -3.38 -4.14
CA ILE A 79 3.51 -4.05 -4.29
C ILE A 79 2.38 -3.15 -3.80
N CYS A 80 2.52 -2.51 -2.63
CA CYS A 80 1.56 -1.51 -2.15
C CYS A 80 1.35 -0.41 -3.19
N LYS A 81 2.44 0.11 -3.77
CA LYS A 81 2.34 1.16 -4.78
C LYS A 81 1.64 0.70 -6.06
N LEU A 82 1.85 -0.54 -6.50
CA LEU A 82 1.17 -1.10 -7.66
C LEU A 82 -0.32 -1.30 -7.42
N ILE A 83 -0.71 -1.71 -6.22
CA ILE A 83 -2.12 -1.81 -5.80
C ILE A 83 -2.78 -0.43 -5.79
N ASP A 84 -2.07 0.60 -5.32
CA ASP A 84 -2.59 1.96 -5.23
C ASP A 84 -2.74 2.64 -6.59
N ILE A 85 -1.82 2.40 -7.53
CA ILE A 85 -1.78 3.10 -8.82
C ILE A 85 -2.45 2.32 -9.95
N LEU A 86 -2.42 0.98 -9.92
CA LEU A 86 -2.93 0.11 -11.00
C LEU A 86 -2.43 0.51 -12.41
N PRO A 87 -1.10 0.60 -12.64
CA PRO A 87 -0.54 1.04 -13.92
C PRO A 87 -1.13 0.28 -15.11
N PHE A 88 -1.47 0.97 -16.21
CA PHE A 88 -2.19 0.43 -17.37
C PHE A 88 -1.31 -0.27 -18.40
N SER A 89 -0.05 0.13 -18.47
CA SER A 89 0.90 -0.36 -19.45
C SER A 89 2.28 -0.61 -18.82
N GLU A 90 3.16 -1.30 -19.56
CA GLU A 90 4.57 -1.43 -19.16
C GLU A 90 5.24 -0.06 -18.96
N ALA A 91 4.87 0.94 -19.76
CA ALA A 91 5.40 2.29 -19.61
C ALA A 91 4.94 2.94 -18.30
N ASP A 92 3.65 2.80 -17.95
CA ASP A 92 3.13 3.30 -16.67
C ASP A 92 3.77 2.59 -15.49
N LEU A 93 3.96 1.27 -15.59
CA LEU A 93 4.64 0.48 -14.57
C LEU A 93 6.07 0.98 -14.34
N VAL A 94 6.81 1.26 -15.42
CA VAL A 94 8.16 1.85 -15.32
C VAL A 94 8.08 3.20 -14.63
N SER A 95 7.20 4.11 -15.07
CA SER A 95 7.01 5.43 -14.46
C SER A 95 6.68 5.36 -12.96
N VAL A 96 5.86 4.39 -12.54
CA VAL A 96 5.53 4.18 -11.11
C VAL A 96 6.76 3.76 -10.31
N LEU A 97 7.62 2.94 -10.91
CA LEU A 97 8.77 2.33 -10.26
C LEU A 97 10.08 3.14 -10.40
N GLU A 98 10.11 4.19 -11.22
CA GLU A 98 11.29 5.03 -11.47
C GLU A 98 11.88 5.69 -10.21
N GLN A 99 11.05 5.96 -9.20
CA GLN A 99 11.49 6.51 -7.92
C GLN A 99 12.24 5.49 -7.02
N TYR A 100 12.23 4.21 -7.39
CA TYR A 100 12.88 3.14 -6.63
C TYR A 100 14.14 2.65 -7.35
N PRO A 101 15.20 2.26 -6.63
CA PRO A 101 16.43 1.73 -7.23
C PRO A 101 16.25 0.26 -7.67
N ILE A 102 15.25 -0.01 -8.51
CA ILE A 102 14.95 -1.35 -9.03
C ILE A 102 14.86 -1.36 -10.55
N THR A 103 15.20 -2.51 -11.13
CA THR A 103 15.05 -2.74 -12.56
C THR A 103 14.29 -4.03 -12.73
N ILE A 104 13.15 -3.96 -13.42
CA ILE A 104 12.29 -5.12 -13.71
C ILE A 104 12.47 -5.48 -15.19
N THR A 105 12.73 -6.75 -15.49
CA THR A 105 12.89 -7.21 -16.87
C THR A 105 11.59 -7.05 -17.67
N LYS A 106 11.69 -6.93 -19.00
CA LYS A 106 10.52 -6.80 -19.87
C LYS A 106 9.53 -7.96 -19.72
N GLU A 107 10.02 -9.18 -19.55
CA GLU A 107 9.18 -10.34 -19.27
C GLU A 107 8.39 -10.20 -17.95
N ASN A 108 9.05 -9.73 -16.89
CA ASN A 108 8.41 -9.53 -15.59
C ASN A 108 7.44 -8.35 -15.60
N GLN A 109 7.74 -7.28 -16.36
CA GLN A 109 6.81 -6.16 -16.57
C GLN A 109 5.49 -6.66 -17.16
N LYS A 110 5.55 -7.50 -18.21
CA LYS A 110 4.36 -8.12 -18.81
C LYS A 110 3.57 -8.96 -17.80
N LYS A 111 4.24 -9.81 -17.02
CA LYS A 111 3.59 -10.63 -15.99
C LYS A 111 2.86 -9.78 -14.95
N ILE A 112 3.48 -8.68 -14.49
CA ILE A 112 2.88 -7.74 -13.53
C ILE A 112 1.61 -7.13 -14.13
N ILE A 113 1.70 -6.57 -15.35
CA ILE A 113 0.56 -5.93 -16.01
C ILE A 113 -0.58 -6.94 -16.22
N SER A 114 -0.29 -8.15 -16.70
CA SER A 114 -1.30 -9.20 -16.88
C SER A 114 -1.99 -9.61 -15.57
N VAL A 115 -1.31 -9.53 -14.43
CA VAL A 115 -1.95 -9.75 -13.13
C VAL A 115 -2.84 -8.57 -12.77
N ILE A 116 -2.35 -7.33 -12.89
CA ILE A 116 -3.10 -6.11 -12.56
C ILE A 116 -4.37 -6.00 -13.43
N ASP A 117 -4.29 -6.34 -14.71
CA ASP A 117 -5.40 -6.26 -15.67
C ASP A 117 -6.64 -7.05 -15.20
N LYS A 118 -6.47 -8.17 -14.49
CA LYS A 118 -7.58 -8.97 -13.95
C LYS A 118 -8.42 -8.24 -12.89
N PHE A 119 -7.85 -7.22 -12.26
CA PHE A 119 -8.47 -6.49 -11.14
C PHE A 119 -9.00 -5.12 -11.56
N ARG A 120 -8.79 -4.72 -12.81
CA ARG A 120 -9.43 -3.52 -13.35
C ARG A 120 -10.89 -3.84 -13.66
N LYS A 121 -11.79 -2.97 -13.22
CA LYS A 121 -13.16 -2.92 -13.78
C LYS A 121 -13.06 -2.28 -15.16
N GLU A 122 -13.85 -2.79 -16.11
CA GLU A 122 -14.11 -2.10 -17.38
C GLU A 122 -14.62 -0.67 -17.14
#